data_AF-A0A9E2LNT1-F1
#
_entry.id   AF-A0A9E2LNT1-F1
#
_cell.length_a   1.000
_cell.length_b   1.000
_cell.length_c   1.000
_cell.angle_alpha   90.00
_cell.angle_beta   90.00
_cell.angle_gamma   90.00
#
_symmetry.space_group_name_H-M   'P 1'
#
loop_
_entity.id
_entity.type
_entity.pdbx_description
1 polymer ?
#
loop_
_entity_poly.entity_id
_entity_poly.type
_entity_poly.pdbx_seq_one_letter_code
_entity_poly.pdbx_strand_id
1 'polypeptide(L)'
;DMPEFTNTLKTFGNIPILGIIWGALFTAIIQSSSATTSLIIAMGIDGAINLKSAIALIFGANLGTCALELIAAISTSQATKRTALSQVMINIISIMVFYPFISQFTDVVMQTSTSLARQIANAHTIFNVMGSLIILIILKPFKKLVTIIIPEDTKTQKPVTMIFENRLLKLPYFAMEHVKKKINTLADITMSMIDHSTKAFFEQKDESVDQVFKQEEIVDELSIKCLDYLQKIKKHQLDIKAEKIKENLLDTTIDIERVADQCVNIAGFAKQKVEFAGEQNKRLREVFTLTKDTYGYAVKTLKKPSKSNCEMTFKLENELDYKEKQTREQYIEETKKETQDSIHNYIYVETLRNLERIGDHADNIAGYYYQAK
;
A
#
# COMPACT_ATOMS: atom_id res chain seq x y z
N ASP A 1 -32.37 26.25 -7.72
CA ASP A 1 -32.62 26.69 -6.34
C ASP A 1 -33.59 25.76 -5.64
N MET A 2 -33.21 25.20 -4.48
CA MET A 2 -34.10 24.37 -3.64
C MET A 2 -34.58 25.21 -2.43
N PRO A 3 -35.71 25.93 -2.53
CA PRO A 3 -36.18 26.84 -1.48
C PRO A 3 -36.53 26.13 -0.15
N GLU A 4 -36.91 24.85 -0.20
CA GLU A 4 -37.15 24.03 1.00
C GLU A 4 -35.85 23.79 1.79
N PHE A 5 -34.72 23.67 1.09
CA PHE A 5 -33.39 23.44 1.65
C PHE A 5 -32.83 24.68 2.35
N THR A 6 -33.01 25.87 1.76
CA THR A 6 -32.59 27.12 2.39
C THR A 6 -33.44 27.44 3.62
N ASN A 7 -34.74 27.16 3.60
CA ASN A 7 -35.63 27.33 4.75
C ASN A 7 -35.31 26.37 5.92
N THR A 8 -34.95 25.11 5.64
CA THR A 8 -34.52 24.18 6.70
C THR A 8 -33.20 24.64 7.32
N LEU A 9 -32.20 25.00 6.53
CA LEU A 9 -30.92 25.51 7.05
C LEU A 9 -31.06 26.80 7.87
N LYS A 10 -31.95 27.73 7.48
CA LYS A 10 -32.26 28.95 8.24
C LYS A 10 -32.84 28.62 9.62
N THR A 11 -33.80 27.70 9.68
CA THR A 11 -34.48 27.30 10.92
C THR A 11 -33.53 26.58 11.87
N PHE A 12 -32.67 25.70 11.33
CA PHE A 12 -31.73 24.90 12.11
C PHE A 12 -30.46 25.66 12.51
N GLY A 13 -30.05 26.69 11.76
CA GLY A 13 -28.92 27.54 12.13
C GLY A 13 -29.11 28.22 13.49
N ASN A 14 -30.34 28.58 13.84
CA ASN A 14 -30.67 29.23 15.11
C ASN A 14 -30.52 28.32 16.34
N ILE A 15 -30.45 27.01 16.14
CA ILE A 15 -30.21 26.02 17.20
C ILE A 15 -28.83 25.39 16.96
N PRO A 16 -27.78 25.77 17.71
CA PRO A 16 -26.41 25.40 17.39
C PRO A 16 -26.15 23.89 17.21
N ILE A 17 -26.84 23.03 17.96
CA ILE A 17 -26.68 21.57 17.80
C ILE A 17 -27.26 21.05 16.48
N LEU A 18 -28.37 21.63 16.01
CA LEU A 18 -28.96 21.28 14.71
C LEU A 18 -28.10 21.81 13.58
N GLY A 19 -27.51 23.00 13.73
CA GLY A 19 -26.50 23.52 12.81
C GLY A 19 -25.30 22.57 12.64
N ILE A 20 -24.79 21.99 13.73
CA ILE A 20 -23.69 21.01 13.67
C ILE A 20 -24.11 19.75 12.89
N ILE A 21 -25.29 19.19 13.18
CA ILE A 21 -25.77 17.97 12.51
C ILE A 21 -25.95 18.23 11.00
N TRP A 22 -26.55 19.36 10.63
CA TRP A 22 -26.78 19.71 9.23
C TRP A 22 -25.50 20.03 8.48
N GLY A 23 -24.56 20.74 9.10
CA GLY A 23 -23.23 20.98 8.52
C GLY A 23 -22.51 19.66 8.24
N ALA A 24 -22.57 18.72 9.17
CA ALA A 24 -21.95 17.39 9.01
C ALA A 24 -22.59 16.60 7.87
N LEU A 25 -23.93 16.53 7.83
CA LEU A 25 -24.65 15.83 6.78
C LEU A 25 -24.38 16.43 5.40
N PHE A 26 -24.44 17.76 5.29
CA PHE A 26 -24.23 18.45 4.03
C PHE A 26 -22.80 18.26 3.51
N THR A 27 -21.79 18.45 4.35
CA THR A 27 -20.40 18.21 3.93
C THR A 27 -20.11 16.74 3.64
N ALA A 28 -20.73 15.80 4.35
CA ALA A 28 -20.60 14.38 4.05
C ALA A 28 -21.15 14.03 2.65
N ILE A 29 -22.22 14.70 2.21
CA ILE A 29 -22.82 14.53 0.87
C ILE A 29 -21.98 15.21 -0.21
N ILE A 30 -21.60 16.48 0.01
CA ILE A 30 -20.86 17.28 -0.97
C ILE A 30 -19.38 16.88 -1.05
N GLN A 31 -18.82 16.30 0.02
CA GLN A 31 -17.44 15.83 0.14
C GLN A 31 -16.38 16.91 -0.15
N SER A 32 -16.75 18.18 0.00
CA SER A 32 -15.85 19.32 -0.19
C SER A 32 -16.04 20.35 0.91
N SER A 33 -15.02 20.50 1.75
CA SER A 33 -15.00 21.46 2.86
C SER A 33 -14.94 22.90 2.36
N SER A 34 -14.25 23.16 1.23
CA SER A 34 -14.18 24.48 0.60
C SER A 34 -15.50 24.89 -0.04
N ALA A 35 -16.20 23.96 -0.70
CA ALA A 35 -17.54 24.21 -1.24
C ALA A 35 -18.56 24.47 -0.11
N THR A 36 -18.49 23.69 0.97
CA THR A 36 -19.38 23.90 2.12
C THR A 36 -19.14 25.24 2.81
N THR A 37 -17.88 25.60 3.07
CA THR A 37 -17.55 26.87 3.71
C THR A 37 -17.95 28.05 2.83
N SER A 38 -17.76 27.96 1.52
CA SER A 38 -18.21 28.99 0.56
C SER A 38 -19.72 29.19 0.59
N LEU A 39 -20.50 28.11 0.71
CA LEU A 39 -21.95 28.18 0.83
C LEU A 39 -22.37 28.87 2.15
N ILE A 40 -21.75 28.50 3.28
CA ILE A 40 -22.03 29.13 4.58
C ILE A 40 -21.71 30.63 4.52
N ILE A 41 -20.61 31.02 3.88
CA ILE A 41 -20.25 32.43 3.66
C ILE A 41 -21.33 33.13 2.83
N ALA A 42 -21.76 32.55 1.72
CA ALA A 42 -22.79 33.13 0.85
C ALA A 42 -24.11 33.34 1.62
N MET A 43 -24.52 32.38 2.45
CA MET A 43 -25.70 32.49 3.30
C MET A 43 -25.56 33.57 4.37
N GLY A 44 -24.36 33.76 4.92
CA GLY A 44 -24.08 34.87 5.85
C GLY A 44 -24.20 36.23 5.15
N ILE A 45 -23.69 36.36 3.93
CA ILE A 45 -23.79 37.59 3.13
C ILE A 45 -25.25 37.95 2.83
N ASP A 46 -26.08 36.95 2.51
CA ASP A 46 -27.53 37.12 2.26
C ASP A 46 -28.34 37.38 3.54
N GLY A 47 -27.70 37.42 4.71
CA GLY A 47 -28.37 37.61 6.00
C GLY A 47 -29.23 36.41 6.43
N ALA A 48 -29.14 35.28 5.73
CA ALA A 48 -29.91 34.07 6.01
C ALA A 48 -29.53 33.44 7.36
N ILE A 49 -28.27 33.61 7.78
CA ILE A 49 -27.73 33.06 9.03
C ILE A 49 -26.86 34.10 9.73
N ASN A 50 -26.89 34.11 11.06
CA ASN A 50 -25.97 34.92 11.87
C ASN A 50 -24.63 34.19 12.10
N LEU A 51 -23.63 34.90 12.62
CA LEU A 51 -22.28 34.34 12.85
C LEU A 51 -22.29 33.08 13.72
N LYS A 52 -23.09 33.08 14.80
CA LYS A 52 -23.19 31.93 15.71
C LYS A 52 -23.74 30.68 15.00
N SER A 53 -24.71 30.87 14.12
CA SER A 53 -25.28 29.82 13.27
C SER A 53 -24.26 29.30 12.25
N ALA A 54 -23.50 30.22 11.64
CA ALA A 54 -22.44 29.87 10.70
C ALA A 54 -21.30 29.08 11.37
N ILE A 55 -20.91 29.45 12.59
CA ILE A 55 -19.93 28.71 13.40
C ILE A 55 -20.42 27.28 13.68
N ALA A 56 -21.69 27.13 14.06
CA ALA A 56 -22.28 25.81 14.28
C ALA A 56 -22.25 24.93 13.01
N LEU A 57 -22.57 25.51 11.85
CA LEU A 57 -22.47 24.81 10.56
C LEU A 57 -21.02 24.44 10.21
N ILE A 58 -20.03 25.30 10.53
CA ILE A 58 -18.60 25.02 10.35
C ILE A 58 -18.14 23.84 11.22
N PHE A 59 -18.55 23.81 12.49
CA PHE A 59 -18.25 22.68 13.39
C PHE A 59 -18.78 21.37 12.79
N GLY A 60 -20.01 21.40 12.29
CA GLY A 60 -20.60 20.31 11.54
C GLY A 60 -19.79 19.91 10.31
N ALA A 61 -19.46 20.88 9.46
CA ALA A 61 -18.75 20.64 8.20
C ALA A 61 -17.39 19.95 8.41
N ASN A 62 -16.65 20.31 9.46
CA ASN A 62 -15.40 19.64 9.81
C ASN A 62 -15.61 18.17 10.19
N LEU A 63 -16.68 17.86 10.94
CA LEU A 63 -17.07 16.48 11.22
C LEU A 63 -17.50 15.72 9.95
N GLY A 64 -18.26 16.39 9.07
CA GLY A 64 -18.72 15.81 7.80
C GLY A 64 -17.60 15.45 6.83
N THR A 65 -16.47 16.18 6.89
CA THR A 65 -15.28 15.89 6.07
C THR A 65 -14.69 14.50 6.36
N CYS A 66 -14.89 13.98 7.57
CA CYS A 66 -14.47 12.62 7.94
C CYS A 66 -15.26 11.51 7.23
N ALA A 67 -16.40 11.80 6.59
CA ALA A 67 -17.22 10.78 5.94
C ALA A 67 -16.44 10.02 4.87
N LEU A 68 -15.65 10.71 4.05
CA LEU A 68 -14.84 10.07 3.00
C LEU A 68 -13.75 9.18 3.59
N GLU A 69 -13.07 9.64 4.64
CA GLU A 69 -12.03 8.88 5.33
C GLU A 69 -12.59 7.67 6.07
N LEU A 70 -13.77 7.80 6.68
CA LEU A 70 -14.50 6.70 7.29
C LEU A 70 -14.90 5.66 6.24
N ILE A 71 -15.43 6.09 5.10
CA ILE A 71 -15.74 5.19 3.97
C ILE A 71 -14.47 4.48 3.49
N ALA A 72 -13.35 5.20 3.37
CA ALA A 72 -12.06 4.62 2.99
C ALA A 72 -11.48 3.68 4.06
N ALA A 73 -11.82 3.86 5.33
CA ALA A 73 -11.33 3.05 6.44
C ALA A 73 -12.06 1.71 6.60
N ILE A 74 -13.31 1.59 6.16
CA ILE A 74 -14.14 0.38 6.36
C ILE A 74 -13.44 -0.90 5.85
N SER A 75 -12.57 -0.79 4.85
CA SER A 75 -12.01 -1.94 4.14
C SER A 75 -10.48 -1.90 3.90
N THR A 76 -9.76 -1.01 4.60
CA THR A 76 -8.30 -0.81 4.42
C THR A 76 -7.47 -1.22 5.65
N SER A 77 -6.16 -0.92 5.64
CA SER A 77 -5.20 -1.30 6.68
C SER A 77 -5.58 -0.78 8.07
N GLN A 78 -5.11 -1.44 9.14
CA GLN A 78 -5.30 -0.94 10.51
C GLN A 78 -4.74 0.49 10.68
N ALA A 79 -3.65 0.83 9.99
CA ALA A 79 -3.10 2.19 9.98
C ALA A 79 -4.11 3.20 9.38
N THR A 80 -4.75 2.87 8.26
CA THR A 80 -5.78 3.73 7.64
C THR A 80 -7.02 3.84 8.53
N LYS A 81 -7.45 2.74 9.15
CA LYS A 81 -8.54 2.74 10.14
C LYS A 81 -8.24 3.63 11.33
N ARG A 82 -6.99 3.62 11.82
CA ARG A 82 -6.53 4.53 12.88
C ARG A 82 -6.49 5.98 12.42
N THR A 83 -6.04 6.27 11.21
CA THR A 83 -6.04 7.65 10.69
C THR A 83 -7.46 8.20 10.62
N ALA A 84 -8.41 7.44 10.05
CA ALA A 84 -9.80 7.87 9.97
C ALA A 84 -10.46 8.00 11.36
N LEU A 85 -10.23 7.04 12.25
CA LEU A 85 -10.71 7.14 13.64
C LEU A 85 -10.11 8.37 14.34
N SER A 86 -8.81 8.62 14.15
CA SER A 86 -8.14 9.78 14.74
C SER A 86 -8.77 11.06 14.26
N GLN A 87 -9.01 11.20 12.95
CA GLN A 87 -9.63 12.41 12.39
C GLN A 87 -11.05 12.65 12.94
N VAL A 88 -11.86 11.60 13.03
CA VAL A 88 -13.20 11.69 13.63
C VAL A 88 -13.11 12.11 15.09
N MET A 89 -12.22 11.49 15.88
CA MET A 89 -12.06 11.82 17.29
C MET A 89 -11.54 13.25 17.50
N ILE A 90 -10.60 13.71 16.68
CA ILE A 90 -10.08 15.09 16.73
C ILE A 90 -11.21 16.09 16.53
N ASN A 91 -12.06 15.87 15.53
CA ASN A 91 -13.19 16.75 15.25
C ASN A 91 -14.26 16.70 16.36
N ILE A 92 -14.60 15.51 16.86
CA ILE A 92 -15.57 15.37 17.96
C ILE A 92 -15.05 16.05 19.24
N ILE A 93 -13.79 15.81 19.62
CA ILE A 93 -13.17 16.43 20.80
C ILE A 93 -13.14 17.96 20.64
N SER A 94 -12.75 18.46 19.46
CA SER A 94 -12.74 19.90 19.19
C SER A 94 -14.14 20.50 19.33
N ILE A 95 -15.18 19.85 18.80
CA ILE A 95 -16.57 20.31 18.98
C ILE A 95 -16.97 20.28 20.45
N MET A 96 -16.66 19.20 21.19
CA MET A 96 -16.99 19.10 22.63
C MET A 96 -16.32 20.19 23.47
N VAL A 97 -15.10 20.59 23.12
CA VAL A 97 -14.37 21.68 23.80
C VAL A 97 -14.96 23.03 23.44
N PHE A 98 -15.24 23.30 22.17
CA PHE A 98 -15.68 24.63 21.73
C PHE A 98 -17.18 24.89 21.92
N TYR A 99 -18.03 23.85 21.86
CA TYR A 99 -19.48 24.00 21.90
C TYR A 99 -20.01 24.67 23.18
N PRO A 100 -19.57 24.31 24.41
CA PRO A 100 -20.00 25.00 25.63
C PRO A 100 -19.64 26.49 25.66
N PHE A 101 -18.59 26.87 24.94
CA PHE A 101 -18.07 28.24 24.85
C PHE A 101 -18.37 28.89 23.50
N ILE A 102 -19.38 28.41 22.77
CA ILE A 102 -19.65 28.87 21.41
C ILE A 102 -19.95 30.38 21.34
N SER A 103 -20.57 30.95 22.38
CA SER A 103 -20.83 32.39 22.46
C SER A 103 -19.52 33.17 22.62
N GLN A 104 -18.64 32.76 23.53
CA GLN A 104 -17.33 33.38 23.75
C GLN A 104 -16.44 33.24 22.51
N PHE A 105 -16.50 32.08 21.84
CA PHE A 105 -15.82 31.88 20.57
C PHE A 105 -16.36 32.80 19.48
N THR A 106 -17.68 33.02 19.44
CA THR A 106 -18.30 34.01 18.54
C THR A 106 -17.78 35.42 18.83
N ASP A 107 -17.68 35.81 20.10
CA ASP A 107 -17.16 37.13 20.51
C ASP A 107 -15.71 37.36 20.08
N VAL A 108 -14.86 36.33 20.23
CA VAL A 108 -13.48 36.35 19.75
C VAL A 108 -13.43 36.49 18.22
N VAL A 109 -14.25 35.71 17.50
CA VAL A 109 -14.31 35.76 16.04
C VAL A 109 -14.80 37.12 15.54
N MET A 110 -15.78 37.75 16.20
CA MET A 110 -16.28 39.07 15.82
C MET A 110 -15.20 40.15 15.82
N GLN A 111 -14.19 40.02 16.68
CA GLN A 111 -13.07 40.96 16.76
C GLN A 111 -12.06 40.80 15.60
N THR A 112 -12.13 39.69 14.86
CA THR A 112 -11.15 39.40 13.79
C THR A 112 -11.39 40.18 12.50
N SER A 113 -12.62 40.66 12.25
CA SER A 113 -12.97 41.41 11.05
C SER A 113 -14.30 42.14 11.21
N THR A 114 -14.52 43.20 10.42
CA THR A 114 -15.82 43.89 10.32
C THR A 114 -16.78 43.22 9.34
N SER A 115 -16.30 42.32 8.48
CA SER A 115 -17.12 41.62 7.49
C SER A 115 -17.52 40.23 7.99
N LEU A 116 -18.83 39.95 8.00
CA LEU A 116 -19.37 38.64 8.40
C LEU A 116 -18.77 37.48 7.58
N ALA A 117 -18.59 37.66 6.28
CA ALA A 117 -17.95 36.67 5.41
C ALA A 117 -16.53 36.31 5.88
N ARG A 118 -15.73 37.33 6.24
CA ARG A 118 -14.37 37.12 6.77
C ARG A 118 -14.39 36.53 8.17
N GLN A 119 -15.33 36.93 9.03
CA GLN A 119 -15.51 36.33 10.35
C GLN A 119 -15.79 34.82 10.24
N ILE A 120 -16.66 34.41 9.31
CA ILE A 120 -16.96 32.99 9.05
C ILE A 120 -15.71 32.24 8.59
N ALA A 121 -14.93 32.80 7.65
CA ALA A 121 -13.67 32.19 7.19
C ALA A 121 -12.62 32.10 8.31
N ASN A 122 -12.52 33.13 9.15
CA ASN A 122 -11.61 33.15 10.30
C ASN A 122 -12.02 32.13 11.37
N ALA A 123 -13.32 31.99 11.63
CA ALA A 123 -13.83 30.97 12.56
C ALA A 123 -13.39 29.56 12.15
N HIS A 124 -13.49 29.23 10.85
CA HIS A 124 -13.05 27.94 10.33
C HIS A 124 -11.55 27.71 10.57
N THR A 125 -10.71 28.72 10.28
CA THR A 125 -9.26 28.63 10.49
C THR A 125 -8.90 28.51 11.97
N ILE A 126 -9.43 29.38 12.81
CA ILE A 126 -9.12 29.39 14.26
C ILE A 126 -9.54 28.06 14.89
N PHE A 127 -10.75 27.58 14.58
CA PHE A 127 -11.25 26.31 15.10
C PHE A 127 -10.33 25.13 14.72
N ASN A 128 -9.94 25.02 13.45
CA ASN A 128 -9.09 23.91 12.99
C ASN A 128 -7.66 23.97 13.57
N VAL A 129 -7.09 25.17 13.66
CA VAL A 129 -5.74 25.36 14.24
C VAL A 129 -5.76 25.06 15.74
N MET A 130 -6.71 25.63 16.48
CA MET A 130 -6.80 25.40 17.92
C MET A 130 -7.17 23.95 18.26
N GLY A 131 -8.09 23.34 17.52
CA GLY A 131 -8.43 21.92 17.65
C GLY A 131 -7.22 21.01 17.48
N SER A 132 -6.37 21.31 16.47
CA SER A 132 -5.12 20.58 16.24
C SER A 132 -4.11 20.78 17.38
N LEU A 133 -3.97 22.00 17.91
CA LEU A 133 -3.08 22.31 19.04
C LEU A 133 -3.50 21.59 20.32
N ILE A 134 -4.81 21.50 20.61
CA ILE A 134 -5.33 20.76 21.76
C ILE A 134 -4.87 19.30 21.70
N ILE A 135 -4.98 18.66 20.53
CA ILE A 135 -4.61 17.26 20.33
C ILE A 135 -3.09 17.07 20.47
N LEU A 136 -2.28 18.03 20.02
CA LEU A 136 -0.83 17.98 20.20
C LEU A 136 -0.43 17.97 21.68
N ILE A 137 -1.11 18.75 22.53
CA ILE A 137 -0.87 18.76 23.98
C ILE A 137 -1.16 17.39 24.60
N ILE A 138 -2.22 16.70 24.12
CA ILE A 138 -2.66 15.40 24.63
C ILE A 138 -2.25 14.23 23.71
N LEU A 139 -1.20 14.39 22.89
CA LEU A 139 -0.87 13.41 21.85
C LEU A 139 -0.59 12.01 22.39
N LYS A 140 0.13 11.90 23.51
CA LYS A 140 0.46 10.61 24.14
C LYS A 140 -0.79 9.86 24.64
N PRO A 141 -1.67 10.44 25.47
CA PRO A 141 -2.91 9.77 25.88
C PRO A 141 -3.87 9.56 24.69
N PHE A 142 -3.91 10.49 23.72
CA PHE A 142 -4.70 10.34 22.50
C PHE A 142 -4.27 9.11 21.68
N LYS A 143 -2.96 8.94 21.44
CA LYS A 143 -2.42 7.75 20.78
C LYS A 143 -2.86 6.48 21.50
N LYS A 144 -2.70 6.43 22.83
CA LYS A 144 -3.08 5.27 23.65
C LYS A 144 -4.56 4.93 23.48
N LEU A 145 -5.43 5.93 23.48
CA LEU A 145 -6.87 5.76 23.29
C LEU A 145 -7.19 5.19 21.90
N VAL A 146 -6.61 5.74 20.83
CA VAL A 146 -6.78 5.23 19.46
C VAL A 146 -6.33 3.77 19.35
N THR A 147 -5.19 3.42 19.98
CA THR A 147 -4.69 2.04 19.99
C THR A 147 -5.50 1.08 20.87
N ILE A 148 -6.29 1.58 21.83
CA ILE A 148 -7.22 0.74 22.59
C ILE A 148 -8.43 0.38 21.72
N ILE A 149 -8.95 1.34 20.94
CA ILE A 149 -10.11 1.12 20.06
C ILE A 149 -9.72 0.29 18.84
N ILE A 150 -8.53 0.53 18.28
CA ILE A 150 -7.98 -0.24 17.16
C ILE A 150 -6.57 -0.75 17.56
N PRO A 151 -6.48 -1.96 18.15
CA PRO A 151 -5.24 -2.57 18.64
C PRO A 151 -4.11 -2.62 17.62
N GLU A 152 -2.86 -2.65 18.08
CA GLU A 152 -1.71 -3.04 17.25
C GLU A 152 -1.70 -4.54 17.05
N ASP A 153 -1.72 -4.95 15.77
CA ASP A 153 -1.48 -6.33 15.39
C ASP A 153 -0.07 -6.71 15.83
N THR A 154 0.03 -7.37 16.98
CA THR A 154 1.29 -7.62 17.69
C THR A 154 1.76 -9.07 17.56
N LYS A 155 1.09 -9.90 16.75
CA LYS A 155 1.46 -11.31 16.61
C LYS A 155 1.30 -11.80 15.16
N THR A 156 2.31 -12.55 14.74
CA THR A 156 2.36 -13.52 13.63
C THR A 156 2.35 -12.99 12.19
N GLN A 157 3.47 -13.26 11.50
CA GLN A 157 3.49 -13.56 10.07
C GLN A 157 2.43 -14.63 9.77
N LYS A 158 1.60 -14.35 8.74
CA LYS A 158 0.50 -15.14 8.10
C LYS A 158 -0.94 -14.94 8.61
N PRO A 159 -1.96 -15.12 7.75
CA PRO A 159 -1.98 -14.96 6.31
C PRO A 159 -2.50 -13.56 5.99
N VAL A 160 -2.03 -13.08 4.87
CA VAL A 160 -2.50 -11.88 4.23
C VAL A 160 -3.99 -12.07 3.90
N THR A 161 -4.92 -11.68 4.79
CA THR A 161 -6.33 -11.46 4.42
C THR A 161 -6.42 -10.22 3.55
N MET A 162 -5.97 -10.35 2.29
CA MET A 162 -6.04 -9.34 1.25
C MET A 162 -7.40 -9.45 0.56
N ILE A 163 -8.37 -8.70 1.08
CA ILE A 163 -9.65 -8.52 0.41
C ILE A 163 -9.40 -7.63 -0.81
N PHE A 164 -9.72 -8.13 -2.00
CA PHE A 164 -9.85 -7.30 -3.19
C PHE A 164 -11.25 -6.69 -3.20
N GLU A 165 -11.33 -5.37 -3.12
CA GLU A 165 -12.62 -4.68 -3.07
C GLU A 165 -13.21 -4.50 -4.46
N ASN A 166 -14.22 -5.30 -4.82
CA ASN A 166 -14.93 -5.19 -6.10
C ASN A 166 -15.52 -3.78 -6.36
N ARG A 167 -15.69 -2.95 -5.32
CA ARG A 167 -16.16 -1.55 -5.44
C ARG A 167 -15.14 -0.65 -6.14
N LEU A 168 -13.85 -0.91 -5.98
CA LEU A 168 -12.78 -0.16 -6.62
C LEU A 168 -12.67 -0.47 -8.13
N LEU A 169 -13.33 -1.52 -8.64
CA LEU A 169 -13.38 -1.82 -10.08
C LEU A 169 -14.01 -0.70 -10.92
N LYS A 170 -14.77 0.21 -10.28
CA LYS A 170 -15.30 1.42 -10.93
C LYS A 170 -14.27 2.53 -11.11
N LEU A 171 -13.11 2.41 -10.45
CA LEU A 171 -12.01 3.38 -10.43
C LEU A 171 -10.70 2.68 -10.85
N PRO A 172 -10.45 2.50 -12.17
CA PRO A 172 -9.40 1.62 -12.67
C PRO A 172 -7.99 1.91 -12.14
N TYR A 173 -7.58 3.18 -12.05
CA TYR A 173 -6.25 3.52 -11.50
C TYR A 173 -6.10 3.16 -10.03
N PHE A 174 -7.14 3.39 -9.21
CA PHE A 174 -7.10 3.00 -7.80
C PHE A 174 -7.13 1.47 -7.64
N ALA A 175 -7.89 0.76 -8.48
CA ALA A 175 -7.90 -0.69 -8.53
C ALA A 175 -6.50 -1.26 -8.87
N MET A 176 -5.83 -0.69 -9.88
CA MET A 176 -4.47 -1.08 -10.26
C MET A 176 -3.43 -0.73 -9.19
N GLU A 177 -3.51 0.45 -8.58
CA GLU A 177 -2.61 0.83 -7.48
C GLU A 177 -2.81 -0.07 -6.25
N HIS A 178 -4.06 -0.49 -5.99
CA HIS A 178 -4.35 -1.46 -4.96
C HIS A 178 -3.65 -2.79 -5.25
N VAL A 179 -3.75 -3.31 -6.49
CA VAL A 179 -3.07 -4.55 -6.91
C VAL A 179 -1.55 -4.39 -6.84
N LYS A 180 -1.00 -3.26 -7.28
CA LYS A 180 0.45 -2.99 -7.23
C LYS A 180 1.02 -3.14 -5.82
N LYS A 181 0.28 -2.69 -4.79
CA LYS A 181 0.70 -2.91 -3.38
C LYS A 181 0.74 -4.39 -2.99
N LYS A 182 -0.14 -5.22 -3.57
CA LYS A 182 -0.17 -6.68 -3.37
C LYS A 182 1.01 -7.34 -4.08
N ILE A 183 1.28 -6.94 -5.31
CA ILE A 183 2.44 -7.38 -6.09
C ILE A 183 3.75 -7.01 -5.38
N ASN A 184 3.85 -5.81 -4.78
CA ASN A 184 5.00 -5.45 -3.95
C ASN A 184 5.18 -6.39 -2.74
N THR A 185 4.07 -6.90 -2.19
CA THR A 185 4.12 -7.88 -1.09
C THR A 185 4.57 -9.25 -1.60
N LEU A 186 4.06 -9.69 -2.76
CA LEU A 186 4.54 -10.91 -3.43
C LEU A 186 6.06 -10.85 -3.64
N ALA A 187 6.57 -9.74 -4.18
CA ALA A 187 8.00 -9.51 -4.40
C ALA A 187 8.84 -9.57 -3.11
N ASP A 188 8.30 -9.10 -1.98
CA ASP A 188 8.98 -9.20 -0.68
C ASP A 188 8.98 -10.64 -0.14
N ILE A 189 7.89 -11.37 -0.35
CA ILE A 189 7.80 -12.79 0.03
C ILE A 189 8.77 -13.62 -0.80
N THR A 190 8.82 -13.44 -2.12
CA THR A 190 9.73 -14.18 -3.00
C THR A 190 11.19 -13.83 -2.75
N MET A 191 11.51 -12.59 -2.40
CA MET A 191 12.85 -12.24 -1.92
C MET A 191 13.24 -13.03 -0.66
N SER A 192 12.29 -13.22 0.26
CA SER A 192 12.49 -14.09 1.43
C SER A 192 12.56 -15.57 1.05
N MET A 193 11.85 -16.02 0.00
CA MET A 193 11.93 -17.40 -0.50
C MET A 193 13.31 -17.70 -1.09
N ILE A 194 13.93 -16.76 -1.80
CA ILE A 194 15.32 -16.88 -2.28
C ILE A 194 16.28 -17.05 -1.09
N ASP A 195 16.09 -16.26 -0.02
CA ASP A 195 16.91 -16.39 1.19
C ASP A 195 16.71 -17.73 1.90
N HIS A 196 15.47 -18.21 2.02
CA HIS A 196 15.16 -19.48 2.65
C HIS A 196 15.62 -20.67 1.80
N SER A 197 15.46 -20.62 0.47
CA SER A 197 15.94 -21.67 -0.44
C SER A 197 17.46 -21.76 -0.43
N THR A 198 18.16 -20.62 -0.38
CA THR A 198 19.63 -20.57 -0.21
C THR A 198 20.06 -21.23 1.11
N LYS A 199 19.40 -20.88 2.23
CA LYS A 199 19.68 -21.48 3.55
C LYS A 199 19.34 -22.97 3.58
N ALA A 200 18.23 -23.36 2.98
CA ALA A 200 17.84 -24.76 2.86
C ALA A 200 18.92 -25.56 2.12
N PHE A 201 19.36 -25.04 0.97
CA PHE A 201 20.34 -25.69 0.12
C PHE A 201 21.71 -25.85 0.78
N PHE A 202 22.22 -24.79 1.41
CA PHE A 202 23.58 -24.80 1.96
C PHE A 202 23.70 -25.18 3.44
N GLU A 203 22.69 -24.88 4.25
CA GLU A 203 22.71 -25.19 5.69
C GLU A 203 21.91 -26.46 6.02
N GLN A 204 21.21 -27.04 5.03
CA GLN A 204 20.40 -28.26 5.15
C GLN A 204 19.40 -28.23 6.32
N LYS A 205 18.83 -27.06 6.59
CA LYS A 205 17.81 -26.87 7.62
C LYS A 205 16.43 -27.21 7.07
N ASP A 206 15.84 -28.29 7.60
CA ASP A 206 14.48 -28.71 7.26
C ASP A 206 13.44 -27.60 7.54
N GLU A 207 13.66 -26.78 8.58
CA GLU A 207 12.81 -25.61 8.86
C GLU A 207 12.81 -24.59 7.70
N SER A 208 13.96 -24.34 7.07
CA SER A 208 14.05 -23.41 5.92
C SER A 208 13.28 -23.96 4.71
N VAL A 209 13.33 -25.28 4.50
CA VAL A 209 12.56 -25.95 3.45
C VAL A 209 11.06 -25.76 3.71
N ASP A 210 10.60 -26.03 4.93
CA ASP A 210 9.20 -25.86 5.31
C ASP A 210 8.72 -24.40 5.15
N GLN A 211 9.59 -23.42 5.40
CA GLN A 211 9.27 -22.01 5.18
C GLN A 211 9.04 -21.70 3.69
N VAL A 212 9.86 -22.25 2.78
CA VAL A 212 9.68 -22.04 1.33
C VAL A 212 8.32 -22.60 0.87
N PHE A 213 7.99 -23.84 1.21
CA PHE A 213 6.68 -24.43 0.84
C PHE A 213 5.51 -23.64 1.44
N LYS A 214 5.63 -23.21 2.70
CA LYS A 214 4.66 -22.34 3.35
C LYS A 214 4.50 -20.98 2.67
N GLN A 215 5.54 -20.46 2.03
CA GLN A 215 5.52 -19.18 1.32
C GLN A 215 4.93 -19.34 -0.07
N GLU A 216 5.18 -20.46 -0.75
CA GLU A 216 4.56 -20.79 -2.04
C GLU A 216 3.03 -20.76 -1.95
N GLU A 217 2.43 -21.43 -0.96
CA GLU A 217 0.96 -21.44 -0.80
C GLU A 217 0.37 -20.01 -0.74
N ILE A 218 1.12 -19.08 -0.14
CA ILE A 218 0.71 -17.67 -0.02
C ILE A 218 0.90 -16.94 -1.36
N VAL A 219 2.03 -17.19 -2.03
CA VAL A 219 2.33 -16.58 -3.33
C VAL A 219 1.28 -17.01 -4.35
N ASP A 220 0.95 -18.30 -4.42
CA ASP A 220 -0.04 -18.87 -5.33
C ASP A 220 -1.44 -18.30 -5.09
N GLU A 221 -1.90 -18.32 -3.84
CA GLU A 221 -3.21 -17.80 -3.50
C GLU A 221 -3.32 -16.31 -3.85
N LEU A 222 -2.27 -15.54 -3.57
CA LEU A 222 -2.28 -14.09 -3.79
C LEU A 222 -2.07 -13.74 -5.27
N SER A 223 -1.25 -14.48 -6.01
CA SER A 223 -1.02 -14.28 -7.44
C SER A 223 -2.32 -14.50 -8.22
N ILE A 224 -3.03 -15.60 -7.95
CA ILE A 224 -4.34 -15.91 -8.55
C ILE A 224 -5.34 -14.77 -8.29
N LYS A 225 -5.41 -14.27 -7.06
CA LYS A 225 -6.31 -13.16 -6.71
C LYS A 225 -5.93 -11.85 -7.39
N CYS A 226 -4.64 -11.53 -7.52
CA CYS A 226 -4.15 -10.38 -8.27
C CYS A 226 -4.58 -10.47 -9.75
N LEU A 227 -4.35 -11.63 -10.38
CA LEU A 227 -4.68 -11.88 -11.78
C LEU A 227 -6.20 -11.78 -12.03
N ASP A 228 -7.02 -12.48 -11.24
CA ASP A 228 -8.49 -12.43 -11.33
C ASP A 228 -9.02 -11.00 -11.16
N TYR A 229 -8.47 -10.25 -10.20
CA TYR A 229 -8.91 -8.89 -9.96
C TYR A 229 -8.53 -7.93 -11.11
N LEU A 230 -7.32 -8.05 -11.67
CA LEU A 230 -6.91 -7.28 -12.85
C LEU A 230 -7.80 -7.60 -14.05
N GLN A 231 -8.14 -8.87 -14.26
CA GLN A 231 -9.01 -9.29 -15.37
C GLN A 231 -10.41 -8.67 -15.27
N LYS A 232 -10.95 -8.47 -14.06
CA LYS A 232 -12.25 -7.82 -13.82
C LYS A 232 -12.30 -6.34 -14.22
N ILE A 233 -11.14 -5.67 -14.35
CA ILE A 233 -11.07 -4.28 -14.83
C ILE A 233 -11.39 -4.25 -16.33
N LYS A 234 -12.50 -3.62 -16.72
CA LYS A 234 -13.02 -3.68 -18.09
C LYS A 234 -12.22 -2.76 -19.03
N LYS A 235 -11.87 -3.25 -20.22
CA LYS A 235 -11.06 -2.53 -21.22
C LYS A 235 -11.61 -1.16 -21.61
N HIS A 236 -12.93 -0.99 -21.74
CA HIS A 236 -13.55 0.29 -22.09
C HIS A 236 -13.41 1.38 -21.01
N GLN A 237 -12.91 1.05 -19.82
CA GLN A 237 -12.66 2.00 -18.73
C GLN A 237 -11.20 2.51 -18.72
N LEU A 238 -10.36 2.01 -19.63
CA LEU A 238 -8.92 2.27 -19.65
C LEU A 238 -8.56 3.17 -20.82
N ASP A 239 -7.70 4.16 -20.57
CA ASP A 239 -6.93 4.81 -21.62
C ASP A 239 -5.71 3.93 -21.97
N ILE A 240 -4.99 4.30 -23.04
CA ILE A 240 -3.81 3.54 -23.54
C ILE A 240 -2.76 3.35 -22.43
N LYS A 241 -2.57 4.36 -21.57
CA LYS A 241 -1.62 4.30 -20.46
C LYS A 241 -2.07 3.32 -19.38
N ALA A 242 -3.35 3.34 -19.02
CA ALA A 242 -3.93 2.45 -18.03
C ALA A 242 -3.96 1.00 -18.53
N GLU A 243 -4.18 0.78 -19.83
CA GLU A 243 -4.07 -0.55 -20.45
C GLU A 243 -2.64 -1.08 -20.31
N LYS A 244 -1.62 -0.28 -20.63
CA LYS A 244 -0.22 -0.69 -20.46
C LYS A 244 0.16 -0.95 -19.00
N ILE A 245 -0.33 -0.14 -18.06
CA ILE A 245 -0.12 -0.38 -16.62
C ILE A 245 -0.74 -1.72 -16.21
N LYS A 246 -1.97 -2.01 -16.66
CA LYS A 246 -2.65 -3.28 -16.37
C LYS A 246 -1.88 -4.47 -16.91
N GLU A 247 -1.41 -4.41 -18.16
CA GLU A 247 -0.58 -5.45 -18.78
C GLU A 247 0.69 -5.69 -17.97
N ASN A 248 1.45 -4.62 -17.68
CA ASN A 248 2.66 -4.74 -16.88
C ASN A 248 2.42 -5.37 -15.50
N LEU A 249 1.29 -5.07 -14.84
CA LEU A 249 0.93 -5.68 -13.54
C LEU A 249 0.56 -7.16 -13.67
N LEU A 250 -0.11 -7.56 -14.77
CA LEU A 250 -0.40 -8.97 -15.06
C LEU A 250 0.91 -9.74 -15.24
N ASP A 251 1.77 -9.26 -16.13
CA ASP A 251 3.03 -9.92 -16.48
C ASP A 251 3.96 -10.00 -15.26
N THR A 252 4.12 -8.89 -14.52
CA THR A 252 4.89 -8.87 -13.26
C THR A 252 4.37 -9.90 -12.24
N THR A 253 3.05 -10.08 -12.13
CA THR A 253 2.48 -11.07 -11.19
C THR A 253 2.88 -12.48 -11.58
N ILE A 254 2.89 -12.78 -12.89
CA ILE A 254 3.28 -14.09 -13.42
C ILE A 254 4.77 -14.33 -13.18
N ASP A 255 5.66 -13.40 -13.54
CA ASP A 255 7.10 -13.58 -13.32
C ASP A 255 7.46 -13.74 -11.84
N ILE A 256 6.75 -13.06 -10.92
CA ILE A 256 6.98 -13.26 -9.48
C ILE A 256 6.55 -14.66 -9.03
N GLU A 257 5.42 -15.19 -9.52
CA GLU A 257 5.01 -16.58 -9.25
C GLU A 257 6.03 -17.59 -9.79
N ARG A 258 6.54 -17.37 -11.01
CA ARG A 258 7.60 -18.22 -11.57
C ARG A 258 8.90 -18.21 -10.79
N VAL A 259 9.25 -17.09 -10.16
CA VAL A 259 10.40 -17.02 -9.24
C VAL A 259 10.14 -17.83 -7.98
N ALA A 260 8.91 -17.82 -7.46
CA ALA A 260 8.53 -18.66 -6.33
C ALA A 260 8.66 -20.15 -6.67
N ASP A 261 8.19 -20.56 -7.86
CA ASP A 261 8.36 -21.94 -8.38
C ASP A 261 9.82 -22.37 -8.36
N GLN A 262 10.73 -21.52 -8.85
CA GLN A 262 12.17 -21.84 -8.87
C GLN A 262 12.72 -22.01 -7.45
N CYS A 263 12.28 -21.18 -6.49
CA CYS A 263 12.68 -21.31 -5.09
C CYS A 263 12.21 -22.63 -4.47
N VAL A 264 11.00 -23.08 -4.82
CA VAL A 264 10.45 -24.38 -4.39
C VAL A 264 11.27 -25.53 -4.93
N ASN A 265 11.66 -25.49 -6.21
CA ASN A 265 12.52 -26.51 -6.81
C ASN A 265 13.86 -26.61 -6.06
N ILE A 266 14.52 -25.47 -5.81
CA ILE A 266 15.79 -25.41 -5.08
C ILE A 266 15.63 -25.98 -3.65
N ALA A 267 14.56 -25.61 -2.94
CA ALA A 267 14.26 -26.16 -1.62
C ALA A 267 13.93 -27.67 -1.67
N GLY A 268 13.33 -28.14 -2.75
CA GLY A 268 13.10 -29.56 -3.03
C GLY A 268 14.41 -30.33 -3.19
N PHE A 269 15.40 -29.77 -3.89
CA PHE A 269 16.74 -30.36 -4.01
C PHE A 269 17.47 -30.43 -2.67
N ALA A 270 17.29 -29.43 -1.80
CA ALA A 270 17.89 -29.42 -0.47
C ALA A 270 17.48 -30.62 0.40
N LYS A 271 16.28 -31.20 0.17
CA LYS A 271 15.81 -32.41 0.88
C LYS A 271 16.67 -33.65 0.61
N GLN A 272 17.41 -33.67 -0.49
CA GLN A 272 18.32 -34.78 -0.83
C GLN A 272 19.61 -34.75 0.00
N LYS A 273 19.86 -33.68 0.77
CA LYS A 273 21.01 -33.51 1.69
C LYS A 273 22.36 -33.76 1.02
N VAL A 274 22.45 -33.39 -0.25
CA VAL A 274 23.70 -33.43 -1.02
C VAL A 274 24.60 -32.27 -0.60
N GLU A 275 25.85 -32.57 -0.29
CA GLU A 275 26.86 -31.58 0.08
C GLU A 275 27.82 -31.33 -1.08
N PHE A 276 28.03 -30.05 -1.38
CA PHE A 276 29.10 -29.62 -2.28
C PHE A 276 30.25 -29.08 -1.44
N ALA A 277 31.48 -29.52 -1.73
CA ALA A 277 32.69 -29.13 -1.02
C ALA A 277 33.64 -28.32 -1.92
N GLY A 278 34.59 -27.63 -1.30
CA GLY A 278 35.68 -26.93 -2.00
C GLY A 278 35.18 -25.86 -2.98
N GLU A 279 35.82 -25.82 -4.15
CA GLU A 279 35.57 -24.78 -5.16
C GLU A 279 34.17 -24.86 -5.80
N GLN A 280 33.57 -26.05 -5.86
CA GLN A 280 32.20 -26.25 -6.37
C GLN A 280 31.18 -25.47 -5.51
N ASN A 281 31.27 -25.62 -4.18
CA ASN A 281 30.42 -24.89 -3.24
C ASN A 281 30.59 -23.37 -3.37
N LYS A 282 31.84 -22.92 -3.48
CA LYS A 282 32.16 -21.49 -3.59
C LYS A 282 31.57 -20.88 -4.85
N ARG A 283 31.77 -21.49 -6.03
CA ARG A 283 31.20 -21.00 -7.30
C ARG A 283 29.67 -20.99 -7.25
N LEU A 284 29.06 -22.02 -6.68
CA LEU A 284 27.60 -22.08 -6.55
C LEU A 284 27.07 -20.93 -5.65
N ARG A 285 27.73 -20.64 -4.52
CA ARG A 285 27.38 -19.49 -3.66
C ARG A 285 27.51 -18.15 -4.36
N GLU A 286 28.51 -18.00 -5.23
CA GLU A 286 28.67 -16.80 -6.05
C GLU A 286 27.46 -16.61 -6.98
N VAL A 287 26.98 -17.68 -7.64
CA VAL A 287 25.77 -17.64 -8.49
C VAL A 287 24.53 -17.30 -7.66
N PHE A 288 24.32 -17.95 -6.51
CA PHE A 288 23.21 -17.61 -5.60
C PHE A 288 23.20 -16.14 -5.18
N THR A 289 24.38 -15.59 -4.86
CA THR A 289 24.52 -14.19 -4.45
C THR A 289 24.14 -13.26 -5.60
N LEU A 290 24.64 -13.56 -6.80
CA LEU A 290 24.35 -12.77 -8.00
C LEU A 290 22.87 -12.84 -8.39
N THR A 291 22.23 -14.02 -8.31
CA THR A 291 20.78 -14.17 -8.51
C THR A 291 19.99 -13.32 -7.52
N LYS A 292 20.35 -13.38 -6.23
CA LYS A 292 19.69 -12.58 -5.18
C LYS A 292 19.83 -11.08 -5.45
N ASP A 293 21.02 -10.62 -5.83
CA ASP A 293 21.25 -9.21 -6.15
C ASP A 293 20.46 -8.77 -7.39
N THR A 294 20.45 -9.60 -8.44
CA THR A 294 19.69 -9.37 -9.68
C THR A 294 18.21 -9.20 -9.38
N TYR A 295 17.60 -10.17 -8.69
CA TYR A 295 16.19 -10.10 -8.31
C TYR A 295 15.92 -8.92 -7.37
N GLY A 296 16.82 -8.65 -6.42
CA GLY A 296 16.71 -7.51 -5.51
C GLY A 296 16.66 -6.16 -6.23
N TYR A 297 17.38 -5.99 -7.34
CA TYR A 297 17.29 -4.80 -8.18
C TYR A 297 15.97 -4.74 -8.98
N ALA A 298 15.48 -5.86 -9.49
CA ALA A 298 14.15 -5.92 -10.13
C ALA A 298 13.03 -5.50 -9.15
N VAL A 299 13.08 -5.97 -7.90
CA VAL A 299 12.12 -5.57 -6.85
C VAL A 299 12.23 -4.07 -6.53
N LYS A 300 13.44 -3.50 -6.50
CA LYS A 300 13.63 -2.04 -6.36
C LYS A 300 13.00 -1.29 -7.54
N THR A 301 13.16 -1.78 -8.76
CA THR A 301 12.55 -1.22 -9.98
C THR A 301 11.03 -1.23 -9.91
N LEU A 302 10.42 -2.36 -9.53
CA LEU A 302 8.97 -2.50 -9.35
C LEU A 302 8.42 -1.46 -8.34
N LYS A 303 9.09 -1.33 -7.19
CA LYS A 303 8.68 -0.40 -6.12
C LYS A 303 8.89 1.06 -6.50
N LYS A 304 10.01 1.36 -7.16
CA LYS A 304 10.41 2.71 -7.58
C LYS A 304 11.07 2.66 -8.97
N PRO A 305 10.26 2.76 -10.04
CA PRO A 305 10.77 2.70 -11.40
C PRO A 305 11.80 3.79 -11.67
N SER A 306 12.99 3.39 -12.10
CA SER A 306 14.01 4.31 -12.58
C SER A 306 14.86 3.62 -13.64
N LYS A 307 15.27 4.39 -14.66
CA LYS A 307 16.09 3.89 -15.77
C LYS A 307 17.37 3.19 -15.26
N SER A 308 18.03 3.79 -14.27
CA SER A 308 19.23 3.26 -13.65
C SER A 308 19.01 1.91 -12.94
N ASN A 309 17.87 1.71 -12.28
CA ASN A 309 17.58 0.42 -11.64
C ASN A 309 17.32 -0.68 -12.68
N CYS A 310 16.62 -0.36 -13.78
CA CYS A 310 16.41 -1.31 -14.88
C CYS A 310 17.76 -1.70 -15.52
N GLU A 311 18.59 -0.71 -15.90
CA GLU A 311 19.90 -0.95 -16.50
C GLU A 311 20.82 -1.76 -15.59
N MET A 312 20.75 -1.55 -14.28
CA MET A 312 21.50 -2.36 -13.32
C MET A 312 20.97 -3.80 -13.25
N THR A 313 19.65 -4.00 -13.33
CA THR A 313 19.05 -5.34 -13.36
C THR A 313 19.54 -6.10 -14.60
N PHE A 314 19.42 -5.48 -15.78
CA PHE A 314 19.88 -6.06 -17.05
C PHE A 314 21.36 -6.39 -17.03
N LYS A 315 22.19 -5.50 -16.46
CA LYS A 315 23.63 -5.73 -16.33
C LYS A 315 23.93 -6.96 -15.46
N LEU A 316 23.25 -7.09 -14.32
CA LEU A 316 23.47 -8.19 -13.39
C LEU A 316 22.96 -9.52 -13.94
N GLU A 317 21.85 -9.52 -14.69
CA GLU A 317 21.37 -10.70 -15.38
C GLU A 317 22.37 -11.20 -16.44
N ASN A 318 22.93 -10.30 -17.25
CA ASN A 318 23.97 -10.69 -18.23
C ASN A 318 25.23 -11.26 -17.54
N GLU A 319 25.57 -10.73 -16.36
CA GLU A 319 26.66 -11.27 -15.54
C GLU A 319 26.30 -12.65 -14.98
N LEU A 320 25.03 -12.85 -14.59
CA LEU A 320 24.50 -14.10 -14.06
C LEU A 320 24.55 -15.20 -15.13
N ASP A 321 24.09 -14.93 -16.34
CA ASP A 321 24.14 -15.86 -17.48
C ASP A 321 25.56 -16.33 -17.76
N TYR A 322 26.49 -15.38 -17.83
CA TYR A 322 27.89 -15.68 -18.05
C TYR A 322 28.45 -16.55 -16.92
N LYS A 323 28.15 -16.20 -15.66
CA LYS A 323 28.65 -16.89 -14.48
C LYS A 323 28.06 -18.28 -14.34
N GLU A 324 26.77 -18.44 -14.61
CA GLU A 324 26.07 -19.73 -14.65
C GLU A 324 26.73 -20.65 -15.67
N LYS A 325 26.86 -20.17 -16.92
CA LYS A 325 27.43 -20.96 -18.00
C LYS A 325 28.85 -21.41 -17.68
N GLN A 326 29.69 -20.48 -17.22
CA GLN A 326 31.06 -20.77 -16.81
C GLN A 326 31.10 -21.81 -15.69
N THR A 327 30.25 -21.67 -14.67
CA THR A 327 30.22 -22.57 -13.51
C THR A 327 29.75 -23.97 -13.91
N ARG A 328 28.75 -24.07 -14.80
CA ARG A 328 28.25 -25.33 -15.34
C ARG A 328 29.29 -26.06 -16.18
N GLU A 329 29.99 -25.36 -17.08
CA GLU A 329 31.03 -25.94 -17.94
C GLU A 329 32.19 -26.50 -17.11
N GLN A 330 32.67 -25.73 -16.12
CA GLN A 330 33.72 -26.18 -15.20
C GLN A 330 33.31 -27.43 -14.42
N TYR A 331 32.08 -27.45 -13.90
CA TYR A 331 31.56 -28.60 -13.16
C TYR A 331 31.44 -29.86 -14.02
N ILE A 332 30.97 -29.74 -15.26
CA ILE A 332 30.91 -30.87 -16.21
C ILE A 332 32.30 -31.41 -16.55
N GLU A 333 33.32 -30.55 -16.65
CA GLU A 333 34.68 -30.99 -16.93
C GLU A 333 35.33 -31.71 -15.74
N GLU A 334 35.05 -31.26 -14.52
CA GLU A 334 35.48 -31.91 -13.27
C GLU A 334 34.84 -33.31 -13.12
N THR A 335 33.53 -33.41 -13.34
CA THR A 335 32.76 -34.66 -13.18
C THR A 335 33.03 -35.70 -14.26
N LYS A 336 33.64 -35.34 -15.40
CA LYS A 336 34.13 -36.33 -16.39
C LYS A 336 35.34 -37.11 -15.91
N LYS A 337 36.11 -36.57 -14.95
CA LYS A 337 37.37 -37.15 -14.47
C LYS A 337 37.18 -38.07 -13.26
N GLU A 338 36.05 -37.97 -12.56
CA GLU A 338 35.72 -38.76 -11.38
C GLU A 338 34.35 -39.44 -11.57
N THR A 339 34.19 -40.68 -11.10
CA THR A 339 32.88 -41.35 -11.04
C THR A 339 32.04 -40.74 -9.92
N GLN A 340 31.53 -39.53 -10.13
CA GLN A 340 30.65 -38.84 -9.19
C GLN A 340 29.21 -39.35 -9.35
N ASP A 341 28.47 -39.40 -8.25
CA ASP A 341 27.09 -39.90 -8.21
C ASP A 341 26.15 -39.08 -9.12
N SER A 342 25.35 -39.78 -9.91
CA SER A 342 24.35 -39.21 -10.84
C SER A 342 23.43 -38.16 -10.19
N ILE A 343 23.10 -38.34 -8.90
CA ILE A 343 22.24 -37.42 -8.14
C ILE A 343 22.95 -36.09 -7.86
N HIS A 344 24.24 -36.11 -7.52
CA HIS A 344 25.01 -34.89 -7.28
C HIS A 344 25.06 -34.02 -8.53
N ASN A 345 25.33 -34.65 -9.68
CA ASN A 345 25.43 -33.95 -10.96
C ASN A 345 24.11 -33.31 -11.36
N TYR A 346 23.00 -34.05 -11.20
CA TYR A 346 21.67 -33.55 -11.49
C TYR A 346 21.32 -32.32 -10.63
N ILE A 347 21.50 -32.42 -9.31
CA ILE A 347 21.16 -31.33 -8.38
C ILE A 347 21.98 -30.07 -8.67
N TYR A 348 23.28 -30.19 -8.92
CA TYR A 348 24.13 -29.03 -9.18
C TYR A 348 23.68 -28.28 -10.44
N VAL A 349 23.49 -29.00 -11.55
CA VAL A 349 23.14 -28.41 -12.84
C VAL A 349 21.71 -27.84 -12.82
N GLU A 350 20.74 -28.56 -12.25
CA GLU A 350 19.37 -28.04 -12.15
C GLU A 350 19.28 -26.86 -11.18
N THR A 351 20.08 -26.81 -10.12
CA THR A 351 20.12 -25.63 -9.24
C THR A 351 20.60 -24.40 -9.98
N LEU A 352 21.69 -24.52 -10.75
CA LEU A 352 22.18 -23.43 -11.60
C LEU A 352 21.12 -22.94 -12.59
N ARG A 353 20.39 -23.87 -13.22
CA ARG A 353 19.31 -23.54 -14.15
C ARG A 353 18.12 -22.83 -13.48
N ASN A 354 17.75 -23.22 -12.27
CA ASN A 354 16.69 -22.52 -11.52
C ASN A 354 17.16 -21.11 -11.12
N LEU A 355 18.45 -20.92 -10.82
CA LEU A 355 19.03 -19.63 -10.47
C LEU A 355 19.09 -18.66 -11.67
N GLU A 356 19.45 -19.14 -12.86
CA GLU A 356 19.41 -18.34 -14.09
C GLU A 356 17.98 -17.93 -14.44
N ARG A 357 17.01 -18.86 -14.41
CA ARG A 357 15.59 -18.53 -14.61
C ARG A 357 15.06 -17.44 -13.67
N ILE A 358 15.52 -17.40 -12.41
CA ILE A 358 15.15 -16.31 -11.49
C ILE A 358 15.69 -14.96 -12.02
N GLY A 359 16.90 -14.97 -12.59
CA GLY A 359 17.50 -13.85 -13.32
C GLY A 359 16.66 -13.41 -14.52
N ASP A 360 16.26 -14.34 -15.40
CA ASP A 360 15.42 -14.06 -16.58
C ASP A 360 14.12 -13.37 -16.19
N HIS A 361 13.45 -13.88 -15.14
CA HIS A 361 12.22 -13.28 -14.62
C HIS A 361 12.48 -11.90 -14.00
N ALA A 362 13.66 -11.68 -13.40
CA ALA A 362 14.06 -10.37 -12.90
C ALA A 362 14.27 -9.36 -14.05
N ASP A 363 14.89 -9.80 -15.16
CA ASP A 363 15.08 -9.01 -16.38
C ASP A 363 13.73 -8.60 -16.98
N ASN A 364 12.80 -9.56 -17.13
CA ASN A 364 11.43 -9.32 -17.59
C ASN A 364 10.74 -8.22 -16.77
N ILE A 365 10.75 -8.37 -15.43
CA ILE A 365 10.15 -7.40 -14.51
C ILE A 365 10.75 -6.01 -14.74
N ALA A 366 12.08 -5.90 -14.84
CA ALA A 366 12.73 -4.62 -15.12
C ALA A 366 12.34 -4.06 -16.51
N GLY A 367 12.20 -4.92 -17.52
CA GLY A 367 11.77 -4.61 -18.88
C GLY A 367 10.41 -3.92 -18.93
N TYR A 368 9.43 -4.43 -18.18
CA TYR A 368 8.08 -3.86 -18.13
C TYR A 368 8.06 -2.39 -17.67
N TYR A 369 8.97 -2.03 -16.76
CA TYR A 369 9.07 -0.67 -16.22
C TYR A 369 10.10 0.21 -16.95
N TYR A 370 10.95 -0.36 -17.79
CA TYR A 370 11.88 0.39 -18.64
C TYR A 370 11.17 1.05 -19.82
N GLN A 371 10.24 0.33 -20.45
CA GLN A 371 9.51 0.77 -21.65
C GLN A 371 8.32 1.71 -21.34
N ALA A 372 8.01 1.94 -20.06
CA ALA A 372 6.82 2.70 -19.63
C ALA A 372 6.99 4.24 -19.67
N LYS A 373 7.95 4.76 -20.44
CA LYS A 373 8.23 6.21 -20.57
C LYS A 373 7.97 6.75 -21.97
#